data_AF-A0A7W6WDD4-F1
#
_entry.id   AF-A0A7W6WDD4-F1
#
_cell.length_a   1.000
_cell.length_b   1.000
_cell.length_c   1.000
_cell.angle_alpha   90.00
_cell.angle_beta   90.00
_cell.angle_gamma   90.00
#
_symmetry.space_group_name_H-M   'P 1'
#
loop_
_entity.id
_entity.type
_entity.pdbx_description
1 polymer ?
#
loop_
_entity_poly.entity_id
_entity_poly.type
_entity_poly.pdbx_seq_one_letter_code
_entity_poly.pdbx_strand_id
1 'polypeptide(L)'
;MAVNPQITTNDMWLMIRTARAGGGITFGMEETFRPLVSSGKLVPPLQEYCPPFAGFFLYFPNRRNLAPKLRALVEHVRRWR
;
A
#
# COMPACT_ATOMS: atom_id res chain seq x y z
N MET A 1 -12.62 -19.54 12.46
CA MET A 1 -13.17 -19.81 11.11
C MET A 1 -12.80 -18.65 10.21
N ALA A 2 -12.33 -18.92 8.99
CA ALA A 2 -12.06 -17.88 8.00
C ALA A 2 -13.33 -17.54 7.21
N VAL A 3 -13.44 -16.31 6.73
CA VAL A 3 -14.55 -15.85 5.88
C VAL A 3 -14.19 -16.11 4.41
N ASN A 4 -15.09 -16.72 3.64
CA ASN A 4 -14.88 -16.94 2.21
C ASN A 4 -14.94 -15.61 1.44
N PRO A 5 -13.98 -15.35 0.53
CA PRO A 5 -14.01 -14.13 -0.27
C PRO A 5 -15.19 -14.15 -1.25
N GLN A 6 -15.88 -13.03 -1.36
CA GLN A 6 -16.90 -12.83 -2.42
C GLN A 6 -16.25 -12.58 -3.78
N ILE A 7 -15.13 -11.86 -3.80
CA ILE A 7 -14.36 -11.51 -4.99
C ILE A 7 -12.87 -11.64 -4.65
N THR A 8 -12.08 -12.17 -5.58
CA THR A 8 -10.62 -12.23 -5.47
C THR A 8 -10.00 -11.48 -6.64
N THR A 9 -9.11 -10.53 -6.35
CA THR A 9 -8.36 -9.76 -7.34
C THR A 9 -7.05 -9.25 -6.74
N ASN A 10 -6.10 -8.92 -7.60
CA ASN A 10 -4.86 -8.21 -7.28
C ASN A 10 -4.83 -6.77 -7.82
N ASP A 11 -5.95 -6.29 -8.40
CA ASP A 11 -6.07 -4.91 -8.91
C ASP A 11 -6.65 -3.98 -7.84
N MET A 12 -5.83 -3.04 -7.37
CA MET A 12 -6.19 -2.13 -6.28
C MET A 12 -7.35 -1.19 -6.64
N TRP A 13 -7.48 -0.80 -7.92
CA TRP A 13 -8.59 0.05 -8.36
C TRP A 13 -9.90 -0.73 -8.42
N LEU A 14 -9.87 -2.00 -8.81
CA LEU A 14 -11.03 -2.87 -8.74
C LEU A 14 -11.48 -3.07 -7.29
N MET A 15 -10.55 -3.32 -6.36
CA MET A 15 -10.85 -3.42 -4.93
C MET A 15 -11.59 -2.18 -4.40
N ILE A 16 -11.09 -0.98 -4.74
CA ILE A 16 -11.71 0.29 -4.35
C ILE A 16 -13.11 0.47 -4.95
N ARG A 17 -13.27 0.20 -6.26
CA ARG A 17 -14.56 0.33 -6.93
C ARG A 17 -15.60 -0.62 -6.34
N THR A 18 -15.20 -1.86 -6.05
CA THR A 18 -16.06 -2.86 -5.42
C THR A 18 -16.51 -2.44 -4.03
N ALA A 19 -15.59 -1.96 -3.17
CA ALA A 19 -15.94 -1.47 -1.84
C ALA A 19 -16.90 -0.27 -1.90
N ARG A 20 -16.64 0.67 -2.81
CA ARG A 20 -17.52 1.85 -3.03
C ARG A 20 -18.90 1.47 -3.57
N ALA A 21 -19.01 0.36 -4.31
CA ALA A 21 -20.27 -0.17 -4.80
C ALA A 21 -21.03 -1.03 -3.76
N GLY A 22 -20.54 -1.13 -2.52
CA GLY A 22 -21.18 -1.93 -1.48
C GLY A 22 -20.84 -3.43 -1.55
N GLY A 23 -19.82 -3.82 -2.31
CA GLY A 23 -19.39 -5.21 -2.46
C GLY A 23 -18.68 -5.82 -1.24
N GLY A 24 -18.55 -5.08 -0.13
CA GLY A 24 -17.99 -5.54 1.14
C GLY A 24 -16.79 -4.73 1.62
N ILE A 25 -16.00 -5.35 2.52
CA ILE A 25 -14.78 -4.76 3.10
C ILE A 25 -13.58 -5.10 2.22
N THR A 26 -12.68 -4.14 2.05
CA THR A 26 -11.41 -4.31 1.34
C THR A 26 -10.26 -3.73 2.17
N PHE A 27 -9.02 -4.07 1.83
CA PHE A 27 -7.80 -3.54 2.46
C PHE A 27 -6.77 -3.15 1.41
N GLY A 28 -5.80 -2.30 1.77
CA GLY A 28 -4.71 -1.90 0.88
C GLY A 28 -3.87 -0.75 1.45
N MET A 29 -3.08 -0.10 0.61
CA MET A 29 -2.19 0.99 1.01
C MET A 29 -2.99 2.24 1.37
N GLU A 30 -2.77 2.77 2.57
CA GLU A 30 -3.50 3.91 3.14
C GLU A 30 -3.60 5.09 2.18
N GLU A 31 -2.49 5.45 1.51
CA GLU A 31 -2.42 6.58 0.58
C GLU A 31 -3.47 6.49 -0.55
N THR A 32 -3.81 5.28 -0.99
CA THR A 32 -4.80 5.07 -2.05
C THR A 32 -6.22 5.29 -1.53
N PHE A 33 -6.48 4.96 -0.27
CA PHE A 33 -7.78 5.11 0.38
C PHE A 33 -7.98 6.49 1.00
N ARG A 34 -6.91 7.20 1.36
CA ARG A 34 -6.94 8.46 2.09
C ARG A 34 -7.90 9.50 1.49
N PRO A 35 -7.92 9.76 0.17
CA PRO A 35 -8.88 10.72 -0.40
C PRO A 35 -10.35 10.27 -0.27
N LEU A 36 -10.60 8.97 -0.32
CA LEU A 36 -11.94 8.40 -0.22
C LEU A 36 -12.45 8.40 1.22
N VAL A 37 -11.56 8.14 2.18
CA VAL A 37 -11.85 8.24 3.61
C VAL A 37 -12.08 9.69 4.01
N SER A 38 -11.20 10.61 3.61
CA SER A 38 -11.34 12.04 3.92
C SER A 38 -12.60 12.66 3.32
N SER A 39 -13.08 12.15 2.19
CA SER A 39 -14.34 12.60 1.56
C SER A 39 -15.60 11.88 2.08
N GLY A 40 -15.47 10.96 3.05
CA GLY A 40 -16.58 10.18 3.60
C GLY A 40 -17.16 9.13 2.64
N LYS A 41 -16.52 8.90 1.49
CA LYS A 41 -16.94 7.88 0.50
C LYS A 41 -16.62 6.47 0.94
N LEU A 42 -15.64 6.31 1.84
CA LEU A 42 -15.30 5.08 2.52
C LEU A 42 -15.07 5.38 4.01
N VAL A 43 -15.25 4.37 4.84
CA VAL A 43 -14.94 4.42 6.27
C VAL A 43 -13.86 3.37 6.55
N PRO A 44 -12.85 3.65 7.41
CA PRO A 44 -11.86 2.67 7.84
C PRO A 44 -12.31 1.93 9.11
N PRO A 45 -12.98 0.76 9.00
CA PRO A 45 -13.29 -0.08 10.16
C PRO A 45 -12.03 -0.81 10.64
N LEU A 46 -12.09 -1.37 11.85
CA LEU A 46 -11.06 -2.27 12.39
C LEU A 46 -9.65 -1.67 12.50
N GLN A 47 -9.52 -0.35 12.67
CA GLN A 47 -8.22 0.33 12.76
C GLN A 47 -7.32 -0.24 13.87
N GLU A 48 -7.89 -0.68 14.99
CA GLU A 48 -7.15 -1.34 16.09
C GLU A 48 -6.47 -2.64 15.67
N TYR A 49 -6.91 -3.25 14.57
CA TYR A 49 -6.36 -4.48 14.01
C TYR A 49 -5.44 -4.23 12.80
N CYS A 50 -5.13 -2.97 12.48
CA CYS A 50 -4.25 -2.59 11.39
C CYS A 50 -2.84 -2.27 11.91
N PRO A 51 -1.87 -3.20 11.82
CA PRO A 51 -0.49 -2.90 12.20
C PRO A 51 0.13 -1.87 11.24
N PRO A 52 1.10 -1.07 11.70
CA PRO A 52 1.80 -0.12 10.85
C PRO A 52 2.54 -0.85 9.72
N PHE A 53 2.47 -0.30 8.51
CA PHE A 53 3.24 -0.79 7.38
C PHE A 53 4.72 -0.37 7.55
N ALA A 54 5.64 -1.34 7.52
CA ALA A 54 7.08 -1.10 7.68
C ALA A 54 7.69 -0.24 6.57
N GLY A 55 6.93 0.05 5.51
CA GLY A 55 7.35 0.83 4.37
C GLY A 55 8.00 -0.02 3.29
N PHE A 56 8.46 0.66 2.24
CA PHE A 56 9.18 0.03 1.14
C PHE A 56 10.67 -0.08 1.45
N PHE A 57 11.27 -1.18 1.00
CA PHE A 57 12.69 -1.43 1.14
C PHE A 57 13.36 -1.34 -0.24
N LEU A 58 14.51 -0.66 -0.29
CA LEU A 58 15.34 -0.63 -1.49
C LEU A 58 16.35 -1.78 -1.43
N TYR A 59 16.16 -2.80 -2.25
CA TYR A 59 17.06 -3.95 -2.34
C TYR A 59 18.04 -3.79 -3.50
N PHE A 60 19.34 -3.80 -3.20
CA PHE A 60 20.41 -3.76 -4.19
C PHE A 60 21.66 -4.49 -3.67
N PRO A 61 22.50 -5.05 -4.56
CA PRO A 61 23.68 -5.78 -4.13
C PRO A 61 24.72 -4.84 -3.50
N ASN A 62 25.17 -5.16 -2.30
CA ASN A 62 26.24 -4.44 -1.61
C ASN A 62 27.61 -4.88 -2.17
N ARG A 63 28.02 -4.30 -3.30
CA ARG A 63 29.34 -4.53 -3.91
C ARG A 63 30.27 -3.36 -3.57
N ARG A 64 31.56 -3.65 -3.35
CA ARG A 64 32.60 -2.62 -3.12
C ARG A 64 32.58 -1.49 -4.14
N ASN A 65 32.25 -1.80 -5.40
CA ASN A 65 32.14 -0.84 -6.50
C ASN A 65 30.68 -0.70 -6.97
N LEU A 66 29.86 0.02 -6.21
CA LEU A 66 28.52 0.41 -6.65
C LEU A 66 28.62 1.39 -7.83
N ALA A 67 27.92 1.10 -8.92
CA ALA A 67 27.88 1.99 -10.08
C ALA A 67 27.45 3.41 -9.65
N PRO A 68 28.13 4.49 -10.12
CA PRO A 68 27.85 5.86 -9.68
C PRO A 68 26.37 6.26 -9.79
N LYS A 69 25.69 5.82 -10.85
CA LYS A 69 24.25 6.07 -11.07
C LYS A 69 23.37 5.41 -10.00
N LEU A 70 23.63 4.16 -9.64
CA LEU A 70 22.86 3.45 -8.61
C LEU A 70 23.09 4.07 -7.22
N ARG A 71 24.33 4.44 -6.91
CA ARG A 71 24.64 5.18 -5.66
C ARG A 71 23.89 6.50 -5.60
N ALA A 72 23.86 7.28 -6.68
CA ALA A 72 23.11 8.53 -6.73
C ALA A 72 21.60 8.30 -6.51
N LEU A 73 21.02 7.25 -7.09
CA LEU A 73 19.62 6.87 -6.86
C LEU A 73 19.37 6.48 -5.41
N VAL A 74 20.20 5.62 -4.82
CA VAL A 74 20.08 5.18 -3.42
C VAL A 74 20.13 6.39 -2.48
N GLU A 75 21.09 7.29 -2.68
CA GLU A 75 21.23 8.51 -1.87
C GLU A 75 20.11 9.52 -2.11
N HIS A 76 19.51 9.54 -3.30
CA HIS A 76 18.32 10.33 -3.56
C HIS A 76 17.11 9.78 -2.79
N VAL A 77 16.84 8.48 -2.91
CA VAL A 77 15.72 7.82 -2.23
C VAL A 77 15.86 7.88 -0.71
N ARG A 78 17.07 7.73 -0.16
CA ARG A 78 17.33 7.85 1.28
C ARG A 78 17.05 9.24 1.85
N ARG A 79 17.25 10.29 1.05
CA ARG A 79 16.98 11.68 1.45
C ARG A 79 15.52 12.07 1.33
N TRP A 80 14.73 11.33 0.55
CA TRP A 80 13.31 11.57 0.33
C TRP A 80 12.43 11.13 1.52
N ARG A 81 13.03 11.00 2.71
CA ARG A 81 12.39 10.52 3.92
C ARG A 81 11.60 11.62 4.61
#